data_AF-A0A3D9C656-F1
#
_entry.id   AF-A0A3D9C656-F1
#
_cell.length_a   1.000
_cell.length_b   1.000
_cell.length_c   1.000
_cell.angle_alpha   90.00
_cell.angle_beta   90.00
_cell.angle_gamma   90.00
#
_symmetry.space_group_name_H-M   'P 1'
#
loop_
_entity.id
_entity.type
_entity.pdbx_description
1 polymer ?
#
loop_
_entity_poly.entity_id
_entity_poly.type
_entity_poly.pdbx_seq_one_letter_code
_entity_poly.pdbx_strand_id
1 'polypeptide(L)'
;MRCVLSIEGKKYGKSVARLVYYRFVEKFDMDDLSFRISFKDNNQFNVHFRNLEKLTVSKLHRKSMNTGRGKRGNYQQAVSQYTVDGDFVASYANIYAASEFLKIHPTYILPVINKKRTTAGKFRWFVKDYVPSKEDFIPERKRKPEKTFNTTLWKKLGQPLVDKSNPSACVNLSLNDLPCERWKPVPYLEGYFAISSKGRVKRLNTWTENRNKTFWGEHISPKYSANPPTFLYNLKLALKYPVFSPCPASLVTSDV
;
A
#
# COMPACT_ATOMS: atom_id res chain seq x y z
N MET A 1 -27.52 -14.53 9.51
CA MET A 1 -27.52 -15.99 9.73
C MET A 1 -28.79 -16.62 9.13
N ARG A 2 -28.69 -17.80 8.48
CA ARG A 2 -29.83 -18.63 8.05
C ARG A 2 -29.68 -20.02 8.66
N CYS A 3 -30.79 -20.69 8.97
CA CYS A 3 -30.82 -22.11 9.32
C CYS A 3 -31.49 -22.90 8.20
N VAL A 4 -31.19 -24.20 8.14
CA VAL A 4 -31.89 -25.17 7.29
C VAL A 4 -32.65 -26.11 8.21
N LEU A 5 -33.97 -26.15 8.06
CA LEU A 5 -34.85 -27.10 8.74
C LEU A 5 -35.19 -28.21 7.77
N SER A 6 -35.25 -29.46 8.22
CA SER A 6 -35.54 -30.62 7.36
C SER A 6 -36.73 -31.40 7.91
N ILE A 7 -37.73 -31.65 7.06
CA ILE A 7 -38.92 -32.45 7.37
C ILE A 7 -39.16 -33.35 6.16
N GLU A 8 -39.32 -34.67 6.36
CA GLU A 8 -39.58 -35.66 5.29
C GLU A 8 -38.58 -35.56 4.12
N GLY A 9 -37.29 -35.38 4.42
CA GLY A 9 -36.21 -35.20 3.43
C GLY A 9 -36.21 -33.84 2.72
N LYS A 10 -37.27 -33.04 2.80
CA LYS A 10 -37.36 -31.68 2.21
C LYS A 10 -36.69 -30.66 3.13
N LYS A 11 -35.81 -29.84 2.55
CA LYS A 11 -34.99 -28.83 3.27
C LYS A 11 -35.52 -27.42 3.04
N TYR A 12 -35.76 -26.69 4.14
CA TYR A 12 -36.31 -25.33 4.14
C TYR A 12 -35.31 -24.35 4.75
N GLY A 13 -34.80 -23.43 3.94
CA GLY A 13 -33.92 -22.35 4.40
C GLY A 13 -34.72 -21.16 4.94
N LYS A 14 -34.67 -20.88 6.24
CA LYS A 14 -35.33 -19.70 6.85
C LYS A 14 -34.32 -18.86 7.66
N SER A 15 -34.67 -17.59 7.90
CA SER A 15 -33.82 -16.66 8.65
C SER A 15 -34.03 -16.86 10.16
N VAL A 16 -32.97 -17.19 10.89
CA VAL A 16 -33.04 -17.39 12.35
C VAL A 16 -33.55 -16.14 13.06
N ALA A 17 -33.05 -14.96 12.71
CA ALA A 17 -33.53 -13.70 13.28
C ALA A 17 -35.03 -13.45 13.00
N ARG A 18 -35.56 -13.89 11.85
CA ARG A 18 -37.00 -13.76 11.54
C ARG A 18 -37.84 -14.74 12.37
N LEU A 19 -37.37 -15.98 12.53
CA LEU A 19 -38.01 -16.98 13.40
C LEU A 19 -38.02 -16.55 14.87
N VAL A 20 -36.89 -16.04 15.38
CA VAL A 20 -36.78 -15.55 16.77
C VAL A 20 -37.70 -14.35 16.99
N TYR A 21 -37.71 -13.35 16.11
CA TYR A 21 -38.62 -12.20 16.26
C TYR A 21 -40.09 -12.62 16.21
N TYR A 22 -40.46 -13.49 15.25
CA TYR A 22 -41.82 -13.99 15.10
C TYR A 22 -42.33 -14.71 16.37
N ARG A 23 -41.46 -15.48 17.04
CA ARG A 23 -41.85 -16.29 18.20
C ARG A 23 -41.76 -15.55 19.54
N PHE A 24 -40.82 -14.60 19.68
CA PHE A 24 -40.50 -13.96 20.98
C PHE A 24 -40.80 -12.46 21.05
N VAL A 25 -41.27 -11.83 19.96
CA VAL A 25 -41.55 -10.39 19.93
C VAL A 25 -42.93 -10.09 19.35
N GLU A 26 -43.21 -10.51 18.11
CA GLU A 26 -44.43 -10.10 17.38
C GLU A 26 -44.72 -11.09 16.25
N LYS A 27 -45.97 -11.60 16.15
CA LYS A 27 -46.41 -12.43 15.02
C LYS A 27 -46.69 -11.55 13.79
N PHE A 28 -46.31 -12.04 12.62
CA PHE A 28 -46.50 -11.38 11.32
C PHE A 28 -46.52 -12.43 10.19
N ASP A 29 -46.91 -12.05 8.97
CA ASP A 29 -46.72 -12.94 7.81
C ASP A 29 -45.22 -13.22 7.60
N MET A 30 -44.85 -14.49 7.71
CA MET A 30 -43.46 -14.95 7.61
C MET A 30 -42.86 -14.76 6.22
N ASP A 31 -43.68 -14.59 5.18
CA ASP A 31 -43.23 -14.40 3.80
C ASP A 31 -43.39 -12.94 3.30
N ASP A 32 -43.97 -12.02 4.09
CA ASP A 32 -43.98 -10.58 3.80
C ASP A 32 -42.56 -9.98 3.69
N LEU A 33 -42.23 -9.48 2.49
CA LEU A 33 -40.92 -8.91 2.16
C LEU A 33 -40.82 -7.39 2.38
N SER A 34 -41.91 -6.70 2.78
CA SER A 34 -41.97 -5.25 3.02
C SER A 34 -41.05 -4.78 4.16
N PHE A 35 -40.69 -5.69 5.07
CA PHE A 35 -39.78 -5.45 6.17
C PHE A 35 -38.69 -6.54 6.32
N ARG A 36 -37.65 -6.18 7.05
CA ARG A 36 -36.54 -7.05 7.45
C ARG A 36 -36.30 -6.91 8.95
N ILE A 37 -35.86 -8.00 9.56
CA ILE A 37 -35.36 -7.97 10.94
C ILE A 37 -33.89 -7.54 10.90
N SER A 38 -33.55 -6.47 11.62
CA SER A 38 -32.20 -5.93 11.78
C SER A 38 -31.68 -6.15 13.20
N PHE A 39 -30.43 -5.76 13.42
CA PHE A 39 -29.71 -5.90 14.69
C PHE A 39 -29.39 -4.50 15.22
N LYS A 40 -29.69 -4.23 16.49
CA LYS A 40 -29.48 -2.93 17.13
C LYS A 40 -27.98 -2.64 17.30
N ASP A 41 -27.21 -3.65 17.70
CA ASP A 41 -25.74 -3.61 17.81
C ASP A 41 -24.98 -3.73 16.47
N ASN A 42 -25.69 -3.87 15.35
CA ASN A 42 -25.17 -4.18 14.01
C ASN A 42 -24.39 -5.52 13.90
N ASN A 43 -24.43 -6.40 14.91
CA ASN A 43 -23.78 -7.71 14.89
C ASN A 43 -24.77 -8.81 14.43
N GLN A 44 -24.59 -9.29 13.20
CA GLN A 44 -25.45 -10.32 12.60
C GLN A 44 -25.42 -11.71 13.28
N PHE A 45 -24.53 -11.91 14.25
CA PHE A 45 -24.44 -13.14 15.04
C PHE A 45 -25.19 -13.03 16.38
N ASN A 46 -25.44 -11.82 16.88
CA ASN A 46 -26.24 -11.59 18.09
C ASN A 46 -27.74 -11.63 17.76
N VAL A 47 -28.26 -12.86 17.61
CA VAL A 47 -29.67 -13.12 17.27
C VAL A 47 -30.62 -13.08 18.48
N HIS A 48 -30.17 -12.62 19.65
CA HIS A 48 -31.01 -12.57 20.86
C HIS A 48 -32.19 -11.60 20.68
N PHE A 49 -33.41 -12.00 21.07
CA PHE A 49 -34.65 -11.28 20.72
C PHE A 49 -34.63 -9.77 21.09
N ARG A 50 -34.05 -9.41 22.24
CA ARG A 50 -33.90 -8.00 22.67
C ARG A 50 -33.03 -7.15 21.74
N ASN A 51 -32.07 -7.75 21.03
CA ASN A 51 -31.19 -7.08 20.06
C ASN A 51 -31.84 -6.91 18.68
N LEU A 52 -32.97 -7.58 18.42
CA LEU A 52 -33.63 -7.53 17.12
C LEU A 52 -34.59 -6.33 17.00
N GLU A 53 -34.76 -5.83 15.78
CA GLU A 53 -35.72 -4.77 15.44
C GLU A 53 -36.37 -5.01 14.07
N LYS A 54 -37.66 -4.70 13.92
CA LYS A 54 -38.42 -4.80 12.66
C LYS A 54 -38.33 -3.47 11.91
N LEU A 55 -37.65 -3.45 10.76
CA LEU A 55 -37.48 -2.26 9.92
C LEU A 55 -38.09 -2.47 8.53
N THR A 56 -38.84 -1.49 8.04
CA THR A 56 -39.28 -1.44 6.63
C THR A 56 -38.07 -1.33 5.70
N VAL A 57 -38.20 -1.81 4.45
CA VAL A 57 -37.13 -1.74 3.44
C VAL A 57 -36.57 -0.32 3.29
N SER A 58 -37.43 0.71 3.28
CA SER A 58 -37.00 2.11 3.18
C SER A 58 -36.18 2.58 4.39
N LYS A 59 -36.57 2.21 5.63
CA LYS A 59 -35.80 2.52 6.84
C LYS A 59 -34.44 1.79 6.84
N LEU A 60 -34.42 0.52 6.42
CA LEU A 60 -33.18 -0.27 6.31
C LEU A 60 -32.23 0.32 5.25
N HIS A 61 -32.75 0.71 4.09
CA HIS A 61 -31.99 1.34 3.02
C HIS A 61 -31.34 2.66 3.49
N ARG A 62 -32.10 3.51 4.19
CA ARG A 62 -31.57 4.73 4.84
C ARG A 62 -30.51 4.41 5.90
N LYS A 63 -30.71 3.39 6.75
CA LYS A 63 -29.70 2.92 7.73
C LYS A 63 -28.41 2.48 7.02
N SER A 64 -28.51 1.79 5.87
CA SER A 64 -27.35 1.38 5.06
C SER A 64 -26.61 2.56 4.41
N MET A 65 -27.32 3.56 3.86
CA MET A 65 -26.68 4.76 3.33
C MET A 65 -25.94 5.56 4.42
N ASN A 66 -26.57 5.72 5.59
CA ASN A 66 -26.01 6.47 6.70
C ASN A 66 -24.71 5.84 7.24
N THR A 67 -24.65 4.50 7.31
CA THR A 67 -23.44 3.73 7.67
C THR A 67 -22.34 3.74 6.59
N GLY A 68 -22.53 4.48 5.49
CA GLY A 68 -21.50 4.73 4.48
C GLY A 68 -21.43 3.70 3.35
N ARG A 69 -22.11 2.56 3.46
CA ARG A 69 -22.25 1.60 2.36
C ARG A 69 -23.16 2.17 1.28
N GLY A 70 -22.56 2.54 0.15
CA GLY A 70 -23.26 3.10 -1.01
C GLY A 70 -23.20 4.63 -1.13
N LYS A 71 -22.48 5.35 -0.25
CA LYS A 71 -22.18 6.77 -0.48
C LYS A 71 -21.40 6.91 -1.78
N ARG A 72 -22.00 7.56 -2.79
CA ARG A 72 -21.30 7.97 -4.01
C ARG A 72 -20.21 8.97 -3.61
N GLY A 73 -19.02 8.83 -4.18
CA GLY A 73 -17.96 9.81 -3.98
C GLY A 73 -18.31 11.15 -4.63
N ASN A 74 -17.66 12.22 -4.18
CA ASN A 74 -17.85 13.54 -4.76
C ASN A 74 -17.17 13.61 -6.14
N TYR A 75 -17.91 13.35 -7.21
CA TYR A 75 -17.42 13.50 -8.59
C TYR A 75 -17.56 14.94 -9.13
N GLN A 76 -18.28 15.82 -8.41
CA GLN A 76 -18.49 17.21 -8.78
C GLN A 76 -17.38 18.15 -8.27
N GLN A 77 -16.43 17.64 -7.46
CA GLN A 77 -15.28 18.43 -7.00
C GLN A 77 -14.39 18.85 -8.17
N ALA A 78 -13.93 20.09 -8.18
CA ALA A 78 -12.93 20.60 -9.12
C ALA A 78 -11.57 19.95 -8.86
N VAL A 79 -10.83 19.67 -9.93
CA VAL A 79 -9.57 18.90 -9.86
C VAL A 79 -8.48 19.50 -10.70
N SER A 80 -7.24 19.35 -10.23
CA SER A 80 -6.02 19.72 -10.95
C SER A 80 -5.24 18.45 -11.32
N GLN A 81 -4.78 18.42 -12.57
CA GLN A 81 -4.01 17.35 -13.20
C GLN A 81 -2.54 17.73 -13.20
N TYR A 82 -1.69 16.78 -12.80
CA TYR A 82 -0.23 16.94 -12.77
C TYR A 82 0.45 15.75 -13.44
N THR A 83 1.67 15.97 -13.94
CA THR A 83 2.59 14.88 -14.30
C THR A 83 2.92 14.03 -13.06
N VAL A 84 3.63 12.93 -13.24
CA VAL A 84 4.11 12.14 -12.09
C VAL A 84 5.34 12.76 -11.42
N ASP A 85 5.97 13.71 -12.11
CA ASP A 85 7.25 14.32 -11.75
C ASP A 85 7.08 15.67 -11.02
N GLY A 86 5.90 16.30 -11.15
CA GLY A 86 5.49 17.46 -10.35
C GLY A 86 4.78 18.56 -11.13
N ASP A 87 4.86 18.53 -12.46
CA ASP A 87 4.45 19.64 -13.33
C ASP A 87 2.93 19.75 -13.44
N PHE A 88 2.41 20.96 -13.36
CA PHE A 88 0.99 21.24 -13.60
C PHE A 88 0.65 21.07 -15.09
N VAL A 89 -0.46 20.39 -15.38
CA VAL A 89 -0.94 20.13 -16.74
C VAL A 89 -2.20 20.94 -17.05
N ALA A 90 -3.23 20.81 -16.22
CA ALA A 90 -4.53 21.44 -16.44
C ALA A 90 -5.37 21.45 -15.15
N SER A 91 -6.42 22.27 -15.11
CA SER A 91 -7.48 22.17 -14.09
C SER A 91 -8.85 22.06 -14.74
N TYR A 92 -9.76 21.33 -14.10
CA TYR A 92 -11.09 21.02 -14.61
C TYR A 92 -12.16 21.39 -13.57
N ALA A 93 -13.31 21.85 -14.05
CA ALA A 93 -14.44 22.23 -13.19
C ALA A 93 -14.95 21.07 -12.32
N ASN A 94 -14.88 19.83 -12.82
CA ASN A 94 -15.18 18.62 -12.06
C ASN A 94 -14.49 17.37 -12.65
N ILE A 95 -14.65 16.21 -11.99
CA ILE A 95 -14.05 14.94 -12.44
C ILE A 95 -14.67 14.46 -13.77
N TYR A 96 -15.94 14.78 -14.06
CA TYR A 96 -16.56 14.41 -15.33
C TYR A 96 -15.95 15.16 -16.52
N ALA A 97 -15.70 16.47 -16.38
CA ALA A 97 -15.03 17.27 -17.41
C ALA A 97 -13.62 16.72 -17.72
N ALA A 98 -12.85 16.35 -16.69
CA ALA A 98 -11.55 15.68 -16.85
C ALA A 98 -11.66 14.31 -17.53
N SER A 99 -12.70 13.54 -17.17
CA SER A 99 -13.00 12.21 -17.71
C SER A 99 -13.31 12.23 -19.20
N GLU A 100 -14.20 13.12 -19.63
CA GLU A 100 -14.58 13.30 -21.04
C GLU A 100 -13.38 13.72 -21.88
N PHE A 101 -12.65 14.75 -21.44
CA PHE A 101 -11.51 15.29 -22.18
C PHE A 101 -10.38 14.27 -22.38
N LEU A 102 -10.02 13.51 -21.33
CA LEU A 102 -8.93 12.53 -21.38
C LEU A 102 -9.37 11.11 -21.74
N LYS A 103 -10.69 10.87 -21.89
CA LYS A 103 -11.31 9.55 -22.07
C LYS A 103 -10.90 8.55 -20.95
N ILE A 104 -10.84 9.04 -19.70
CA ILE A 104 -10.50 8.26 -18.49
C ILE A 104 -11.75 8.12 -17.63
N HIS A 105 -12.19 6.89 -17.34
CA HIS A 105 -13.39 6.67 -16.54
C HIS A 105 -13.32 7.34 -15.14
N PRO A 106 -14.37 8.06 -14.66
CA PRO A 106 -14.31 8.89 -13.45
C PRO A 106 -13.91 8.13 -12.17
N THR A 107 -14.31 6.86 -12.10
CA THR A 107 -13.99 5.96 -10.96
C THR A 107 -12.50 5.64 -10.83
N TYR A 108 -11.65 6.05 -11.79
CA TYR A 108 -10.20 5.91 -11.68
C TYR A 108 -9.53 7.16 -11.10
N ILE A 109 -10.06 8.35 -11.39
CA ILE A 109 -9.54 9.65 -10.88
C ILE A 109 -9.82 9.79 -9.38
N LEU A 110 -11.07 9.55 -8.96
CA LEU A 110 -11.48 9.75 -7.56
C LEU A 110 -10.64 8.94 -6.53
N PRO A 111 -10.29 7.66 -6.75
CA PRO A 111 -9.40 6.93 -5.85
C PRO A 111 -7.98 7.51 -5.74
N VAL A 112 -7.49 8.26 -6.73
CA VAL A 112 -6.17 8.90 -6.68
C VAL A 112 -6.19 10.07 -5.70
N ILE A 113 -7.21 10.93 -5.82
CA ILE A 113 -7.45 12.07 -4.92
C ILE A 113 -7.61 11.57 -3.47
N ASN A 114 -8.32 10.47 -3.27
CA ASN A 114 -8.49 9.83 -1.96
C ASN A 114 -7.25 9.05 -1.46
N LYS A 115 -6.07 9.22 -2.07
CA LYS A 115 -4.82 8.47 -1.78
C LYS A 115 -4.93 6.93 -1.80
N LYS A 116 -5.98 6.36 -2.41
CA LYS A 116 -6.22 4.91 -2.54
C LYS A 116 -5.57 4.30 -3.79
N ARG A 117 -5.21 5.13 -4.77
CA ARG A 117 -4.43 4.79 -5.97
C ARG A 117 -3.36 5.85 -6.21
N THR A 118 -2.32 5.48 -6.95
CA THR A 118 -1.21 6.39 -7.28
C THR A 118 -1.50 7.26 -8.48
N THR A 119 -2.04 6.72 -9.57
CA THR A 119 -2.21 7.45 -10.83
C THR A 119 -3.49 7.04 -11.56
N ALA A 120 -4.01 7.94 -12.40
CA ALA A 120 -5.08 7.64 -13.36
C ALA A 120 -4.73 8.24 -14.72
N GLY A 121 -4.76 7.40 -15.76
CA GLY A 121 -4.41 7.81 -17.13
C GLY A 121 -3.00 8.38 -17.31
N LYS A 122 -2.01 7.87 -16.56
CA LYS A 122 -0.62 8.37 -16.43
C LYS A 122 -0.41 9.59 -15.52
N PHE A 123 -1.46 10.23 -15.02
CA PHE A 123 -1.36 11.49 -14.26
C PHE A 123 -1.60 11.34 -12.75
N ARG A 124 -1.09 12.31 -11.98
CA ARG A 124 -1.48 12.58 -10.59
C ARG A 124 -2.67 13.54 -10.57
N TRP A 125 -3.50 13.42 -9.54
CA TRP A 125 -4.77 14.14 -9.43
C TRP A 125 -4.97 14.64 -8.00
N PHE A 126 -5.23 15.93 -7.88
CA PHE A 126 -5.46 16.63 -6.61
C PHE A 126 -6.73 17.47 -6.69
N VAL A 127 -7.25 17.89 -5.53
CA VAL A 127 -8.34 18.88 -5.45
C VAL A 127 -7.83 20.21 -5.99
N LYS A 128 -8.65 20.98 -6.72
CA LYS A 128 -8.19 22.22 -7.38
C LYS A 128 -7.56 23.23 -6.42
N ASP A 129 -8.10 23.36 -5.22
CA ASP A 129 -7.68 24.34 -4.21
C ASP A 129 -6.46 23.87 -3.40
N TYR A 130 -5.84 22.75 -3.77
CA TYR A 130 -4.68 22.18 -3.10
C TYR A 130 -3.44 22.24 -4.01
N VAL A 131 -2.39 22.89 -3.53
CA VAL A 131 -1.08 22.92 -4.19
C VAL A 131 -0.23 21.77 -3.61
N PRO A 132 0.10 20.73 -4.41
CA PRO A 132 0.84 19.58 -3.92
C PRO A 132 2.33 19.90 -3.70
N SER A 133 2.89 19.37 -2.61
CA SER A 133 4.32 19.39 -2.31
C SER A 133 5.08 18.31 -3.12
N LYS A 134 6.42 18.34 -3.14
CA LYS A 134 7.21 17.28 -3.82
C LYS A 134 6.97 15.90 -3.18
N GLU A 135 6.74 15.89 -1.88
CA GLU A 135 6.46 14.73 -1.05
C GLU A 135 5.12 14.08 -1.45
N ASP A 136 4.13 14.87 -1.90
CA ASP A 136 2.86 14.34 -2.40
C ASP A 136 2.99 13.58 -3.72
N PHE A 137 4.08 13.75 -4.47
CA PHE A 137 4.38 12.93 -5.65
C PHE A 137 5.04 11.59 -5.29
N ILE A 138 5.35 11.34 -4.01
CA ILE A 138 5.90 10.07 -3.51
C ILE A 138 4.77 9.27 -2.85
N PRO A 139 4.31 8.15 -3.44
CA PRO A 139 3.25 7.32 -2.86
C PRO A 139 3.57 6.78 -1.47
N GLU A 140 2.68 7.05 -0.51
CA GLU A 140 2.71 6.47 0.84
C GLU A 140 2.71 4.93 0.78
N ARG A 141 3.88 4.32 0.98
CA ARG A 141 4.01 2.86 1.12
C ARG A 141 3.43 2.44 2.48
N LYS A 142 2.43 1.56 2.47
CA LYS A 142 2.05 0.78 3.67
C LYS A 142 3.28 0.02 4.16
N ARG A 143 3.91 0.51 5.24
CA ARG A 143 5.19 0.00 5.75
C ARG A 143 5.05 -1.47 6.15
N LYS A 144 5.55 -2.37 5.29
CA LYS A 144 6.17 -3.60 5.79
C LYS A 144 7.41 -3.19 6.61
N PRO A 145 7.79 -3.92 7.67
CA PRO A 145 9.01 -3.62 8.41
C PRO A 145 10.20 -3.58 7.43
N GLU A 146 11.00 -2.53 7.53
CA GLU A 146 12.12 -2.31 6.62
C GLU A 146 13.13 -3.46 6.77
N LYS A 147 13.35 -4.22 5.69
CA LYS A 147 14.27 -5.35 5.72
C LYS A 147 15.70 -4.82 5.59
N THR A 148 16.28 -4.38 6.71
CA THR A 148 17.64 -3.83 6.80
C THR A 148 18.76 -4.87 6.63
N PHE A 149 18.45 -6.17 6.69
CA PHE A 149 19.44 -7.26 6.61
C PHE A 149 19.08 -8.34 5.57
N ASN A 150 20.05 -8.69 4.71
CA ASN A 150 19.91 -9.74 3.71
C ASN A 150 20.08 -11.15 4.30
N THR A 151 19.06 -11.59 5.05
CA THR A 151 18.98 -12.94 5.64
C THR A 151 19.24 -14.07 4.64
N THR A 152 18.83 -13.92 3.38
CA THR A 152 18.98 -14.95 2.34
C THR A 152 20.43 -15.12 1.92
N LEU A 153 21.15 -14.01 1.69
CA LEU A 153 22.57 -14.06 1.36
C LEU A 153 23.41 -14.53 2.56
N TRP A 154 23.13 -14.03 3.76
CA TRP A 154 23.83 -14.45 4.98
C TRP A 154 23.73 -15.97 5.21
N LYS A 155 22.53 -16.57 5.01
CA LYS A 155 22.37 -18.04 5.05
C LYS A 155 23.21 -18.75 3.99
N LYS A 156 23.19 -18.28 2.74
CA LYS A 156 24.01 -18.85 1.64
C LYS A 156 25.52 -18.78 1.90
N LEU A 157 25.99 -17.79 2.65
CA LEU A 157 27.42 -17.62 2.98
C LEU A 157 27.89 -18.54 4.13
N GLY A 158 27.02 -19.39 4.67
CA GLY A 158 27.34 -20.27 5.80
C GLY A 158 27.16 -19.61 7.15
N GLN A 159 26.28 -18.61 7.25
CA GLN A 159 25.92 -17.93 8.50
C GLN A 159 27.13 -17.37 9.29
N PRO A 160 28.03 -16.60 8.66
CA PRO A 160 29.19 -16.03 9.36
C PRO A 160 28.75 -15.15 10.53
N LEU A 161 29.60 -15.06 11.55
CA LEU A 161 29.38 -14.16 12.69
C LEU A 161 29.39 -12.72 12.18
N VAL A 162 28.21 -12.09 12.20
CA VAL A 162 28.00 -10.71 11.72
C VAL A 162 27.12 -10.00 12.74
N ASP A 163 27.56 -8.83 13.17
CA ASP A 163 26.72 -7.92 13.95
C ASP A 163 25.51 -7.50 13.10
N LYS A 164 24.31 -7.79 13.62
CA LYS A 164 23.04 -7.45 12.96
C LYS A 164 22.67 -5.98 13.12
N SER A 165 23.27 -5.27 14.10
CA SER A 165 23.06 -3.85 14.31
C SER A 165 23.89 -3.00 13.35
N ASN A 166 25.14 -3.40 13.07
CA ASN A 166 26.00 -2.81 12.05
C ASN A 166 26.48 -3.85 11.01
N PRO A 167 25.58 -4.35 10.14
CA PRO A 167 25.95 -5.38 9.17
C PRO A 167 26.84 -4.80 8.06
N SER A 168 27.77 -5.62 7.59
CA SER A 168 28.69 -5.25 6.51
C SER A 168 27.96 -4.95 5.18
N ALA A 169 28.58 -4.13 4.35
CA ALA A 169 27.97 -3.57 3.14
C ALA A 169 27.36 -4.59 2.16
N CYS A 170 27.84 -5.84 2.13
CA CYS A 170 27.30 -6.86 1.23
C CYS A 170 25.96 -7.47 1.69
N VAL A 171 25.64 -7.42 2.99
CA VAL A 171 24.39 -7.92 3.59
C VAL A 171 23.51 -6.81 4.19
N ASN A 172 24.02 -5.59 4.31
CA ASN A 172 23.27 -4.40 4.71
C ASN A 172 22.32 -3.93 3.59
N LEU A 173 21.03 -3.87 3.90
CA LEU A 173 19.96 -3.41 3.02
C LEU A 173 19.30 -2.10 3.52
N SER A 174 19.79 -1.49 4.60
CA SER A 174 19.28 -0.22 5.12
C SER A 174 19.58 0.92 4.15
N LEU A 175 18.65 1.86 3.99
CA LEU A 175 18.87 3.07 3.20
C LEU A 175 19.91 4.02 3.82
N ASN A 176 20.15 3.93 5.13
CA ASN A 176 21.14 4.72 5.84
C ASN A 176 22.55 4.47 5.28
N ASP A 177 23.34 5.53 5.17
CA ASP A 177 24.71 5.46 4.68
C ASP A 177 25.67 4.91 5.74
N LEU A 178 26.63 4.11 5.30
CA LEU A 178 27.67 3.54 6.17
C LEU A 178 28.81 4.56 6.39
N PRO A 179 29.57 4.45 7.50
CA PRO A 179 30.71 5.35 7.75
C PRO A 179 31.69 5.40 6.56
N CYS A 180 32.01 6.61 6.08
CA CYS A 180 32.89 6.85 4.93
C CYS A 180 32.37 6.29 3.58
N GLU A 181 31.06 6.01 3.46
CA GLU A 181 30.45 5.62 2.19
C GLU A 181 30.18 6.83 1.29
N ARG A 182 30.46 6.69 -0.01
CA ARG A 182 30.20 7.73 -1.02
C ARG A 182 29.43 7.10 -2.17
N TRP A 183 28.36 7.75 -2.62
CA TRP A 183 27.53 7.31 -3.74
C TRP A 183 27.91 8.03 -5.04
N LYS A 184 27.86 7.31 -6.16
CA LYS A 184 27.92 7.86 -7.52
C LYS A 184 26.82 7.25 -8.38
N PRO A 185 26.27 7.95 -9.38
CA PRO A 185 25.36 7.34 -10.34
C PRO A 185 26.04 6.20 -11.10
N VAL A 186 25.28 5.20 -11.52
CA VAL A 186 25.77 4.16 -12.42
C VAL A 186 25.72 4.68 -13.87
N PRO A 187 26.84 4.63 -14.64
CA PRO A 187 26.85 5.09 -16.02
C PRO A 187 25.75 4.45 -16.88
N TYR A 188 25.13 5.25 -17.74
CA TYR A 188 23.99 4.89 -18.61
C TYR A 188 22.70 4.49 -17.86
N LEU A 189 22.68 4.61 -16.53
CA LEU A 189 21.56 4.31 -15.64
C LEU A 189 21.36 5.45 -14.61
N GLU A 190 21.77 6.66 -14.98
CA GLU A 190 21.58 7.89 -14.22
C GLU A 190 20.10 8.10 -13.88
N GLY A 191 19.80 8.56 -12.66
CA GLY A 191 18.41 8.71 -12.17
C GLY A 191 17.71 7.39 -11.77
N TYR A 192 18.21 6.23 -12.19
CA TYR A 192 17.67 4.91 -11.81
C TYR A 192 18.46 4.23 -10.70
N PHE A 193 19.80 4.29 -10.77
CA PHE A 193 20.69 3.57 -9.84
C PHE A 193 21.91 4.39 -9.44
N ALA A 194 22.31 4.21 -8.19
CA ALA A 194 23.59 4.66 -7.64
C ALA A 194 24.38 3.47 -7.08
N ILE A 195 25.70 3.53 -7.20
CA ILE A 195 26.64 2.58 -6.62
C ILE A 195 27.50 3.28 -5.55
N SER A 196 27.77 2.58 -4.45
CA SER A 196 28.57 3.10 -3.35
C SER A 196 30.03 2.66 -3.42
N SER A 197 30.91 3.43 -2.80
CA SER A 197 32.33 3.10 -2.59
C SER A 197 32.56 1.79 -1.82
N LYS A 198 31.54 1.27 -1.12
CA LYS A 198 31.55 -0.04 -0.43
C LYS A 198 30.85 -1.14 -1.25
N GLY A 199 30.56 -0.86 -2.52
CA GLY A 199 29.92 -1.78 -3.45
C GLY A 199 28.45 -2.06 -3.16
N ARG A 200 27.73 -1.20 -2.43
CA ARG A 200 26.26 -1.27 -2.34
C ARG A 200 25.66 -0.70 -3.63
N VAL A 201 24.51 -1.20 -4.05
CA VAL A 201 23.74 -0.64 -5.17
C VAL A 201 22.40 -0.19 -4.62
N LYS A 202 22.05 1.08 -4.85
CA LYS A 202 20.82 1.75 -4.41
C LYS A 202 20.00 2.02 -5.66
N ARG A 203 18.77 1.48 -5.71
CA ARG A 203 17.79 1.91 -6.71
C ARG A 203 17.13 3.17 -6.18
N LEU A 204 17.09 4.21 -7.01
CA LEU A 204 16.52 5.51 -6.67
C LEU A 204 14.98 5.49 -6.77
N ASN A 205 14.34 6.56 -6.29
CA ASN A 205 12.92 6.81 -6.51
C ASN A 205 12.67 7.10 -8.00
N THR A 206 11.94 6.25 -8.71
CA THR A 206 11.65 6.47 -10.14
C THR A 206 10.26 5.98 -10.55
N TRP A 207 9.60 6.71 -11.45
CA TRP A 207 8.37 6.27 -12.12
C TRP A 207 8.68 5.41 -13.35
N THR A 208 7.90 4.35 -13.60
CA THR A 208 7.99 3.59 -14.87
C THR A 208 7.50 4.41 -16.06
N GLU A 209 7.91 4.06 -17.27
CA GLU A 209 7.37 4.64 -18.50
C GLU A 209 6.06 3.98 -19.00
N ASN A 210 5.71 2.82 -18.41
CA ASN A 210 4.52 2.04 -18.75
C ASN A 210 3.22 2.87 -18.77
N ARG A 211 2.24 2.45 -19.58
CA ARG A 211 0.90 3.07 -19.72
C ARG A 211 0.24 3.38 -18.37
N ASN A 212 0.45 2.54 -17.36
CA ASN A 212 0.15 2.85 -15.96
C ASN A 212 1.47 3.15 -15.23
N LYS A 213 1.74 4.45 -15.00
CA LYS A 213 2.91 4.93 -14.27
C LYS A 213 2.93 4.31 -12.86
N THR A 214 3.92 3.46 -12.59
CA THR A 214 4.13 2.79 -11.30
C THR A 214 5.35 3.38 -10.61
N PHE A 215 5.26 3.68 -9.31
CA PHE A 215 6.37 4.22 -8.54
C PHE A 215 7.26 3.11 -7.97
N TRP A 216 8.52 3.08 -8.40
CA TRP A 216 9.58 2.30 -7.76
C TRP A 216 10.26 3.16 -6.70
N GLY A 217 9.74 3.09 -5.47
CA GLY A 217 10.41 3.73 -4.34
C GLY A 217 11.75 3.08 -4.00
N GLU A 218 12.64 3.92 -3.47
CA GLU A 218 14.03 3.65 -3.13
C GLU A 218 14.23 2.36 -2.31
N HIS A 219 15.35 1.67 -2.56
CA HIS A 219 15.86 0.56 -1.74
C HIS A 219 17.29 0.19 -2.13
N ILE A 220 18.04 -0.42 -1.20
CA ILE A 220 19.28 -1.12 -1.52
C ILE A 220 18.94 -2.42 -2.26
N SER A 221 19.51 -2.63 -3.45
CA SER A 221 19.32 -3.83 -4.25
C SER A 221 19.97 -5.04 -3.54
N PRO A 222 19.20 -6.09 -3.20
CA PRO A 222 19.76 -7.26 -2.55
C PRO A 222 20.70 -8.01 -3.50
N LYS A 223 21.93 -8.25 -3.06
CA LYS A 223 22.88 -9.08 -3.80
C LYS A 223 22.44 -10.55 -3.77
N TYR A 224 22.58 -11.20 -4.93
CA TYR A 224 22.42 -12.64 -5.09
C TYR A 224 23.75 -13.22 -5.57
N SER A 225 24.25 -14.24 -4.87
CA SER A 225 25.29 -15.08 -5.46
C SER A 225 24.62 -16.04 -6.43
N ALA A 226 24.93 -15.90 -7.73
CA ALA A 226 25.12 -17.08 -8.57
C ALA A 226 26.28 -17.89 -7.98
N ASN A 227 26.34 -19.20 -8.23
CA ASN A 227 27.49 -20.00 -7.80
C ASN A 227 28.60 -19.88 -8.84
N PRO A 228 29.69 -19.15 -8.50
CA PRO A 228 31.02 -19.69 -8.77
C PRO A 228 31.81 -19.83 -7.45
N PRO A 229 32.59 -20.90 -7.27
CA PRO A 229 33.28 -21.19 -6.01
C PRO A 229 34.26 -20.08 -5.58
N THR A 230 34.89 -19.39 -6.53
CA THR A 230 35.84 -18.29 -6.31
C THR A 230 35.21 -17.04 -5.68
N PHE A 231 33.96 -16.70 -6.03
CA PHE A 231 33.29 -15.52 -5.47
C PHE A 231 32.91 -15.74 -3.99
N LEU A 232 32.47 -16.96 -3.65
CA LEU A 232 32.14 -17.34 -2.27
C LEU A 232 33.38 -17.37 -1.37
N TYR A 233 34.55 -17.77 -1.89
CA TYR A 233 35.81 -17.76 -1.13
C TYR A 233 36.21 -16.33 -0.73
N ASN A 234 36.33 -15.42 -1.70
CA ASN A 234 36.73 -14.03 -1.45
C ASN A 234 35.74 -13.29 -0.54
N LEU A 235 34.43 -13.52 -0.71
CA LEU A 235 33.40 -12.89 0.12
C LEU A 235 33.35 -13.45 1.56
N LYS A 236 33.66 -14.74 1.76
CA LYS A 236 33.84 -15.31 3.12
C LYS A 236 35.07 -14.72 3.81
N LEU A 237 36.16 -14.50 3.09
CA LEU A 237 37.38 -13.89 3.63
C LEU A 237 37.11 -12.45 4.12
N ALA A 238 36.44 -11.63 3.30
CA ALA A 238 36.08 -10.25 3.63
C ALA A 238 35.04 -10.11 4.77
N LEU A 239 34.29 -11.17 5.07
CA LEU A 239 33.37 -11.23 6.22
C LEU A 239 34.04 -11.76 7.50
N LYS A 240 35.05 -12.62 7.36
CA LYS A 240 35.83 -13.15 8.49
C LYS A 240 36.82 -12.12 9.04
N TYR A 241 37.33 -11.24 8.18
CA TYR A 241 38.24 -10.16 8.55
C TYR A 241 37.65 -8.82 8.11
N PRO A 242 36.77 -8.19 8.91
CA PRO A 242 36.31 -6.85 8.62
C PRO A 242 37.50 -5.89 8.70
N VAL A 243 37.92 -5.36 7.55
CA VAL A 243 38.96 -4.34 7.50
C VAL A 243 38.43 -3.08 8.16
N PHE A 244 38.79 -2.89 9.44
CA PHE A 244 38.70 -1.61 10.12
C PHE A 244 39.74 -0.67 9.49
N SER A 245 39.44 -0.15 8.30
CA SER A 245 40.04 1.10 7.87
C SER A 245 39.41 2.20 8.73
N PRO A 246 40.15 2.85 9.64
CA PRO A 246 39.66 4.10 10.22
C PRO A 246 39.35 5.06 9.07
N CYS A 247 38.25 5.82 9.17
CA CYS A 247 38.11 6.99 8.33
C CYS A 247 39.36 7.85 8.56
N PRO A 248 40.08 8.31 7.52
CA PRO A 248 41.05 9.37 7.76
C PRO A 248 40.27 10.52 8.41
N ALA A 249 40.73 10.95 9.58
CA ALA A 249 40.23 12.18 10.16
C ALA A 249 40.35 13.28 9.10
N SER A 250 39.34 14.14 9.01
CA SER A 250 39.37 15.32 8.15
C SER A 250 40.73 16.00 8.28
N LEU A 251 41.44 16.16 7.17
CA LEU A 251 42.58 17.08 7.13
C LEU A 251 42.04 18.46 7.51
N VAL A 252 42.45 18.89 8.69
CA VAL A 252 42.09 20.18 9.28
C VAL A 252 42.68 21.29 8.40
N THR A 253 41.92 22.37 8.29
CA THR A 253 42.27 23.61 7.60
C THR A 253 43.50 24.29 8.20
N SER A 254 44.54 24.50 7.38
CA SER A 254 45.74 25.36 7.56
C SER A 254 46.79 24.87 6.55
N ASP A 255 47.55 25.65 5.77
CA ASP A 255 47.59 27.08 5.43
C ASP A 255 47.97 27.15 3.92
N VAL A 256 47.94 28.28 3.19
CA VAL A 256 47.74 29.70 3.54
C VAL A 256 46.58 30.25 2.70
#